data_AF-A0A455UEI4-F1
#
_entry.id   AF-A0A455UEI4-F1
#
_cell.length_a   1.000
_cell.length_b   1.000
_cell.length_c   1.000
_cell.angle_alpha   90.00
_cell.angle_beta   90.00
_cell.angle_gamma   90.00
#
_symmetry.space_group_name_H-M   'P 1'
#
loop_
_entity.id
_entity.type
_entity.pdbx_description
1 polymer ?
#
loop_
_entity_poly.entity_id
_entity_poly.type
_entity_poly.pdbx_seq_one_letter_code
_entity_poly.pdbx_strand_id
1 'polypeptide(L)'
;MFCFCNVNMKSQDNFFVGFPAAWNIVAVYFYILDFPPYIAFAAIIFLAVLTVTRMKFLHPFRVRLFMPLNIAVTLAWFACAVSLVLSTPEHATWALWGWGMASVYFIGMCLWRTAQEWLD
;
A
#
# COMPACT_ATOMS: atom_id res chain seq x y z
N MET A 1 0.88 -18.31 2.27
CA MET A 1 2.04 -19.09 2.75
C MET A 1 3.27 -18.97 1.84
N PHE A 2 3.14 -18.77 0.51
CA PHE A 2 4.28 -18.62 -0.41
C PHE A 2 5.34 -17.58 -0.01
N CYS A 3 4.93 -16.45 0.56
CA CYS A 3 5.81 -15.39 1.05
C CYS A 3 6.82 -15.89 2.12
N PHE A 4 6.46 -16.88 2.95
CA PHE A 4 7.35 -17.45 3.97
C PHE A 4 8.33 -18.50 3.45
N CYS A 5 8.05 -19.12 2.30
CA CYS A 5 8.94 -20.08 1.65
C CYS A 5 9.96 -19.41 0.73
N ASN A 6 9.71 -18.16 0.31
CA ASN A 6 10.60 -17.43 -0.58
C ASN A 6 11.70 -16.68 0.19
N VAL A 7 12.90 -17.26 0.22
CA VAL A 7 14.09 -16.64 0.84
C VAL A 7 14.53 -15.33 0.15
N ASN A 8 14.08 -15.08 -1.08
CA ASN A 8 14.35 -13.86 -1.85
C ASN A 8 13.21 -12.82 -1.77
N MET A 9 12.35 -12.92 -0.76
CA MET A 9 11.20 -12.01 -0.62
C MET A 9 11.59 -10.57 -0.25
N LYS A 10 12.82 -10.33 0.24
CA LYS A 10 13.32 -8.99 0.53
C LYS A 10 14.38 -8.61 -0.49
N SER A 11 14.24 -7.44 -1.10
CA SER A 11 15.35 -6.86 -1.87
C SER A 11 16.50 -6.47 -0.93
N GLN A 12 17.68 -6.27 -1.50
CA GLN A 12 18.86 -5.77 -0.77
C GLN A 12 18.56 -4.42 -0.05
N ASP A 13 17.61 -3.65 -0.59
CA ASP A 13 17.17 -2.35 -0.05
C ASP A 13 16.02 -2.43 0.96
N ASN A 14 15.69 -3.64 1.45
CA ASN A 14 14.59 -3.90 2.39
C ASN A 14 13.17 -3.64 1.84
N PHE A 15 12.98 -3.55 0.52
CA PHE A 15 11.64 -3.58 -0.08
C PHE A 15 11.11 -5.02 -0.15
N PHE A 16 9.79 -5.17 -0.09
CA PHE A 16 9.14 -6.46 -0.36
C PHE A 16 9.13 -6.73 -1.86
N VAL A 17 9.37 -7.98 -2.25
CA VAL A 17 9.24 -8.46 -3.63
C VAL A 17 7.91 -9.19 -3.76
N GLY A 18 7.03 -8.66 -4.62
CA GLY A 18 5.63 -9.07 -4.75
C GLY A 18 4.73 -8.40 -3.70
N PHE A 19 3.41 -8.45 -3.94
CA PHE A 19 2.44 -7.87 -3.00
C PHE A 19 2.60 -8.50 -1.60
N PRO A 20 2.83 -7.69 -0.55
CA PRO A 20 3.02 -8.21 0.80
C PRO A 20 1.69 -8.72 1.37
N ALA A 21 1.75 -9.44 2.49
CA ALA A 21 0.56 -9.85 3.24
C ALA A 21 -0.11 -8.67 3.99
N ALA A 22 -0.30 -7.53 3.32
CA ALA A 22 -0.88 -6.30 3.86
C ALA A 22 -2.41 -6.22 3.60
N TRP A 23 -3.12 -7.34 3.72
CA TRP A 23 -4.54 -7.46 3.40
C TRP A 23 -5.45 -6.58 4.27
N ASN A 24 -5.02 -6.26 5.50
CA ASN A 24 -5.77 -5.33 6.36
C ASN A 24 -5.85 -3.92 5.78
N ILE A 25 -4.82 -3.48 5.05
CA ILE A 25 -4.86 -2.18 4.36
C ILE A 25 -5.93 -2.23 3.27
N VAL A 26 -5.96 -3.30 2.46
CA VAL A 26 -6.94 -3.50 1.39
C VAL A 26 -8.37 -3.51 1.93
N ALA A 27 -8.60 -4.19 3.06
CA ALA A 27 -9.90 -4.22 3.72
C ALA A 27 -10.38 -2.82 4.10
N VAL A 28 -9.50 -1.94 4.58
CA VAL A 28 -9.83 -0.54 4.87
C VAL A 28 -10.28 0.20 3.61
N TYR A 29 -9.62 -0.01 2.47
CA TYR A 29 -10.07 0.59 1.20
C TYR A 29 -11.46 0.10 0.79
N PHE A 30 -11.72 -1.21 0.89
CA PHE A 30 -13.03 -1.77 0.54
C PHE A 30 -14.13 -1.26 1.47
N TYR A 31 -13.83 -1.09 2.76
CA TYR A 31 -14.77 -0.53 3.73
C TYR A 31 -15.08 0.94 3.47
N ILE A 32 -14.06 1.77 3.25
CA ILE A 32 -14.24 3.23 3.06
C ILE A 32 -14.90 3.55 1.71
N LEU A 33 -14.53 2.84 0.65
CA LEU A 33 -15.00 3.12 -0.71
C LEU A 33 -16.27 2.36 -1.10
N ASP A 34 -16.71 1.42 -0.26
CA ASP A 34 -17.92 0.60 -0.44
C ASP A 34 -18.07 0.06 -1.88
N PHE A 35 -17.01 -0.59 -2.38
CA PHE A 35 -16.99 -1.05 -3.76
C PHE A 35 -18.03 -2.14 -4.02
N PRO A 36 -18.65 -2.16 -5.21
CA PRO A 36 -19.50 -3.27 -5.64
C PRO A 36 -18.77 -4.62 -5.56
N PRO A 37 -19.47 -5.73 -5.26
CA PRO A 37 -18.85 -7.03 -5.04
C PRO A 37 -17.94 -7.52 -6.18
N TYR A 38 -18.32 -7.22 -7.43
CA TYR A 38 -17.54 -7.62 -8.61
C TYR A 38 -16.20 -6.86 -8.73
N ILE A 39 -16.16 -5.58 -8.33
CA ILE A 39 -14.93 -4.78 -8.34
C ILE A 39 -14.00 -5.25 -7.22
N ALA A 40 -14.54 -5.47 -6.03
CA ALA A 40 -13.77 -6.01 -4.91
C ALA A 40 -13.17 -7.38 -5.26
N PHE A 41 -13.95 -8.26 -5.87
CA PHE A 41 -13.46 -9.58 -6.32
C PHE A 41 -12.34 -9.47 -7.36
N ALA A 42 -12.51 -8.65 -8.38
CA ALA A 42 -11.47 -8.41 -9.39
C ALA A 42 -10.19 -7.83 -8.76
N ALA A 43 -10.32 -6.89 -7.81
CA ALA A 43 -9.19 -6.32 -7.08
C ALA A 43 -8.46 -7.36 -6.23
N ILE A 44 -9.19 -8.27 -5.56
CA ILE A 44 -8.59 -9.37 -4.79
C ILE A 44 -7.78 -10.29 -5.70
N ILE A 45 -8.34 -10.70 -6.84
CA ILE A 45 -7.62 -11.54 -7.81
C ILE A 45 -6.36 -10.83 -8.30
N PHE A 46 -6.48 -9.55 -8.66
CA PHE A 46 -5.36 -8.76 -9.13
C PHE A 46 -4.24 -8.66 -8.09
N LEU A 47 -4.57 -8.35 -6.83
CA LEU A 47 -3.62 -8.29 -5.72
C LEU A 47 -3.01 -9.66 -5.41
N ALA A 48 -3.79 -10.74 -5.54
CA ALA A 48 -3.29 -12.11 -5.39
C ALA A 48 -2.27 -12.45 -6.48
N VAL A 49 -2.52 -12.09 -7.74
CA VAL A 49 -1.55 -12.29 -8.83
C VAL A 49 -0.28 -11.47 -8.59
N LEU A 50 -0.41 -10.22 -8.11
CA LEU A 50 0.72 -9.37 -7.74
C LEU A 50 1.63 -9.99 -6.67
N THR A 51 1.15 -10.91 -5.82
CA THR A 51 2.01 -11.61 -4.83
C THR A 51 3.11 -12.46 -5.49
N VAL A 52 2.89 -12.91 -6.73
CA VAL A 52 3.82 -13.76 -7.49
C VAL A 52 4.73 -12.92 -8.40
N THR A 53 4.46 -11.62 -8.55
CA THR A 53 5.25 -10.71 -9.38
C THR A 53 6.54 -10.26 -8.67
N ARG A 54 7.49 -9.70 -9.45
CA ARG A 54 8.72 -9.10 -8.92
C ARG A 54 8.58 -7.62 -8.54
N MET A 55 7.35 -7.08 -8.51
CA MET A 55 7.11 -5.68 -8.17
C MET A 55 7.57 -5.36 -6.75
N LYS A 56 8.20 -4.20 -6.54
CA LYS A 56 8.69 -3.83 -5.21
C LYS A 56 7.65 -3.03 -4.45
N PHE A 57 7.37 -3.46 -3.22
CA PHE A 57 6.46 -2.76 -2.31
C PHE A 57 7.24 -2.16 -1.14
N LEU A 58 6.93 -0.89 -0.85
CA LEU A 58 7.62 -0.11 0.18
C LEU A 58 7.23 -0.60 1.58
N HIS A 59 8.24 -0.83 2.42
CA HIS A 59 8.05 -1.08 3.85
C HIS A 59 8.42 0.18 4.65
N PRO A 60 7.46 0.85 5.32
CA PRO A 60 7.69 2.18 5.89
C PRO A 60 8.76 2.22 6.98
N PHE A 61 8.86 1.16 7.79
CA PHE A 61 9.83 1.05 8.90
C PHE A 61 11.17 0.41 8.54
N ARG A 62 11.35 -0.11 7.32
CA ARG A 62 12.54 -0.91 6.97
C ARG A 62 13.31 -0.36 5.78
N VAL A 63 12.63 0.36 4.89
CA VAL A 63 13.27 1.08 3.79
C VAL A 63 14.04 2.27 4.36
N ARG A 64 15.37 2.25 4.24
CA ARG A 64 16.25 3.33 4.74
C ARG A 64 16.09 4.61 3.94
N LEU A 65 15.75 4.50 2.65
CA LEU A 65 15.52 5.64 1.77
C LEU A 65 14.28 6.42 2.23
N PHE A 66 14.46 7.68 2.60
CA PHE A 66 13.38 8.56 3.11
C PHE A 66 12.59 7.97 4.28
N MET A 67 13.20 7.12 5.11
CA MET A 67 12.54 6.44 6.24
C MET A 67 11.68 7.37 7.13
N PRO A 68 12.15 8.53 7.64
CA PRO A 68 11.32 9.40 8.47
C PRO A 68 10.10 9.96 7.71
N LEU A 69 10.24 10.24 6.41
CA LEU A 69 9.13 10.70 5.57
C LEU A 69 8.12 9.58 5.35
N ASN A 70 8.58 8.37 5.02
CA ASN A 70 7.69 7.20 4.85
C ASN A 70 6.87 6.92 6.11
N ILE A 71 7.50 7.01 7.28
CA ILE A 71 6.83 6.85 8.58
C ILE A 71 5.80 7.97 8.78
N ALA A 72 6.17 9.23 8.55
CA ALA A 72 5.26 10.37 8.68
C ALA A 72 4.04 10.23 7.75
N VAL A 73 4.25 9.85 6.48
CA VAL A 73 3.16 9.63 5.52
C VAL A 73 2.29 8.43 5.93
N THR A 74 2.88 7.36 6.48
CA THR A 74 2.11 6.20 7.00
C THR A 74 1.23 6.61 8.17
N LEU A 75 1.76 7.40 9.11
CA LEU A 75 1.00 7.89 10.26
C LEU A 75 -0.10 8.86 9.83
N ALA A 76 0.18 9.76 8.89
CA ALA A 76 -0.82 10.65 8.31
C ALA A 76 -1.94 9.87 7.60
N TRP A 77 -1.57 8.85 6.81
CA TRP A 77 -2.52 7.94 6.16
C TRP A 77 -3.40 7.23 7.19
N PHE A 78 -2.80 6.72 8.28
CA PHE A 78 -3.54 6.04 9.34
C PHE A 78 -4.50 6.96 10.08
N ALA A 79 -4.06 8.18 10.43
CA ALA A 79 -4.92 9.18 11.07
C ALA A 79 -6.10 9.59 10.18
N CYS A 80 -5.86 9.78 8.88
CA CYS A 80 -6.92 10.07 7.92
C CYS A 80 -7.88 8.89 7.79
N ALA A 81 -7.38 7.66 7.69
CA ALA A 81 -8.21 6.46 7.60
C ALA A 81 -9.11 6.30 8.85
N VAL A 82 -8.56 6.50 10.05
CA VAL A 82 -9.33 6.47 11.30
C VAL A 82 -10.39 7.56 11.33
N SER A 83 -10.06 8.78 10.88
CA SER A 83 -11.03 9.88 10.81
C SER A 83 -12.18 9.55 9.83
N LEU A 84 -11.89 8.92 8.69
CA LEU A 84 -12.89 8.50 7.70
C LEU A 84 -13.81 7.39 8.21
N VAL A 85 -13.30 6.48 9.04
CA VAL A 85 -14.09 5.40 9.62
C VAL A 85 -15.00 5.91 10.74
N LEU A 86 -14.53 6.90 11.53
CA LEU A 86 -15.26 7.42 12.70
C LEU A 86 -16.20 8.58 12.37
N SER A 87 -16.04 9.26 11.23
CA SER A 87 -16.79 10.47 10.88
C SER A 87 -17.66 10.26 9.65
N THR A 88 -18.76 11.00 9.58
CA THR A 88 -19.63 11.03 8.38
C THR A 88 -18.87 11.65 7.19
N PRO A 89 -19.07 11.17 5.94
CA PRO A 89 -18.31 11.63 4.77
C PRO A 89 -18.32 13.15 4.54
N GLU A 90 -19.38 13.84 4.97
CA GLU A 90 -19.50 15.30 4.83
C GLU A 90 -18.46 16.09 5.65
N HIS A 91 -18.07 15.57 6.83
CA HIS A 91 -17.13 16.22 7.74
C HIS A 91 -15.67 15.81 7.51
N ALA A 92 -15.44 14.75 6.73
CA ALA A 92 -14.13 14.12 6.56
C ALA A 92 -13.54 14.29 5.14
N THR A 93 -14.01 15.29 4.39
CA THR A 93 -13.49 15.58 3.04
C THR A 93 -11.98 15.89 3.04
N TRP A 94 -11.49 16.62 4.04
CA TRP A 94 -10.05 16.86 4.23
C TRP A 94 -9.27 15.55 4.44
N ALA A 95 -9.85 14.59 5.16
CA ALA A 95 -9.25 13.29 5.41
C ALA A 95 -9.28 12.41 4.15
N LEU A 96 -10.32 12.50 3.30
CA LEU A 96 -10.36 11.83 2.00
C LEU A 96 -9.19 12.29 1.11
N TRP A 97 -8.99 13.61 0.99
CA TRP A 97 -7.89 14.16 0.20
C TRP A 97 -6.52 13.80 0.77
N GLY A 98 -6.34 13.93 2.09
CA GLY A 98 -5.08 13.55 2.76
C GLY A 98 -4.76 12.07 2.61
N TRP A 99 -5.76 11.21 2.77
CA TRP A 99 -5.65 9.77 2.56
C TRP A 99 -5.31 9.42 1.10
N GLY A 100 -5.99 10.06 0.14
CA GLY A 100 -5.72 9.89 -1.29
C GLY A 100 -4.29 10.31 -1.67
N MET A 101 -3.84 11.48 -1.21
CA MET A 101 -2.47 11.97 -1.47
C MET A 101 -1.40 11.05 -0.90
N ALA A 102 -1.58 10.57 0.34
CA ALA A 102 -0.66 9.62 0.95
C ALA A 102 -0.62 8.28 0.17
N SER A 103 -1.76 7.84 -0.34
CA SER A 103 -1.87 6.62 -1.17
C SER A 103 -1.13 6.77 -2.50
N VAL A 104 -1.28 7.93 -3.16
CA VAL A 104 -0.55 8.26 -4.39
C VAL A 104 0.97 8.29 -4.14
N TYR A 105 1.42 8.84 -3.01
CA TYR A 105 2.83 8.82 -2.64
C TYR A 105 3.38 7.39 -2.53
N PHE A 106 2.66 6.48 -1.84
CA PHE A 106 3.10 5.08 -1.72
C PHE A 106 3.16 4.37 -3.07
N ILE A 107 2.13 4.55 -3.91
CA ILE A 107 2.11 3.95 -5.26
C ILE A 107 3.25 4.50 -6.11
N GLY A 108 3.46 5.81 -6.09
CA GLY A 108 4.55 6.47 -6.81
C GLY A 108 5.92 5.96 -6.39
N MET A 109 6.17 5.82 -5.08
CA MET A 109 7.42 5.26 -4.56
C MET A 109 7.63 3.80 -4.98
N CYS A 110 6.58 2.97 -4.96
CA CYS A 110 6.66 1.57 -5.41
C CYS A 110 6.95 1.47 -6.92
N LEU A 111 6.26 2.27 -7.74
CA LEU A 111 6.46 2.31 -9.18
C LEU A 111 7.85 2.84 -9.54
N TRP A 112 8.27 3.95 -8.93
CA TRP A 112 9.60 4.54 -9.13
C TRP A 112 10.70 3.52 -8.83
N ARG A 113 10.63 2.87 -7.66
CA ARG A 113 11.65 1.89 -7.27
C ARG A 113 11.66 0.67 -8.19
N THR A 114 10.46 0.21 -8.60
CA THR A 114 10.35 -0.90 -9.54
C THR A 114 10.91 -0.53 -10.92
N ALA A 115 10.65 0.69 -11.41
CA ALA A 115 11.16 1.17 -12.70
C ALA A 115 12.68 1.28 -12.72
N GLN A 116 13.31 1.76 -11.65
CA GLN A 116 14.78 1.83 -11.55
C GLN A 116 15.44 0.45 -11.73
N GLU A 117 14.90 -0.61 -11.12
CA GLU A 117 15.47 -1.97 -11.24
C GLU A 117 15.23 -2.63 -12.60
N TRP A 118 14.32 -2.10 -13.43
CA TRP A 118 14.11 -2.57 -14.79
C TRP A 118 14.95 -1.81 -15.82
N LEU A 119 15.39 -0.61 -15.47
CA LEU A 119 16.21 0.26 -16.33
C LEU A 119 17.71 0.10 -16.08
N ASP A 120 18.09 -0.41 -14.90
CA ASP A 120 19.46 -0.84 -14.54
C ASP A 120 19.73 -2.29 -14.97
#